data_AF-A0AB35MHV3-F1
#
_entry.id   AF-A0AB35MHV3-F1
#
_cell.length_a   1.000
_cell.length_b   1.000
_cell.length_c   1.000
_cell.angle_alpha   90.00
_cell.angle_beta   90.00
_cell.angle_gamma   90.00
#
_symmetry.space_group_name_H-M   'P 1'
#
loop_
_entity.id
_entity.type
_entity.pdbx_description
1 polymer ?
#
loop_
_entity_poly.entity_id
_entity_poly.type
_entity_poly.pdbx_seq_one_letter_code
_entity_poly.pdbx_strand_id
1 'polypeptide(L)'
;MEIYETPLPGVGVRYEFTAEAGDHVGVVVRRDGKRDIALYDREDPDACRGTLELSEGDAGKLAELLGGTNITARLEDLRHSIVGLAIEWVTMPAAGGLVNRTLAEGKIRTLTSASVVAVIRGDQGIPGIEPSFVFEAGDTVLVMGSDEAVDRAAHILTG
;
A
#
# COMPACT_ATOMS: atom_id res chain seq x y z
N MET A 1 -2.31 13.28 14.76
CA MET A 1 -2.04 12.74 16.09
C MET A 1 -0.58 12.30 16.10
N GLU A 2 0.26 12.90 16.93
CA GLU A 2 1.68 12.54 16.98
C GLU A 2 1.88 11.29 17.85
N ILE A 3 2.63 10.31 17.33
CA ILE A 3 3.06 9.12 18.07
C ILE A 3 4.56 9.29 18.32
N TYR A 4 4.97 9.20 19.58
CA TYR A 4 6.38 9.27 19.97
C TYR A 4 6.97 7.86 20.02
N GLU A 5 8.10 7.67 19.33
CA GLU A 5 8.81 6.41 19.28
C GLU A 5 10.09 6.47 20.12
N THR A 6 10.25 5.53 21.05
CA THR A 6 11.43 5.38 21.90
C THR A 6 11.98 3.96 21.77
N PRO A 7 13.16 3.75 21.17
CA PRO A 7 13.83 2.47 21.18
C PRO A 7 14.17 2.03 22.61
N LEU A 8 13.86 0.78 22.97
CA LEU A 8 14.20 0.18 24.26
C LEU A 8 15.26 -0.92 24.06
N PRO A 9 16.55 -0.64 24.31
CA PRO A 9 17.64 -1.60 24.09
C PRO A 9 17.38 -2.93 24.80
N GLY A 10 17.45 -4.03 24.03
CA GLY A 10 17.22 -5.38 24.53
C GLY A 10 15.76 -5.79 24.71
N VAL A 11 14.80 -4.85 24.67
CA VAL A 11 13.37 -5.12 24.88
C VAL A 11 12.59 -4.99 23.59
N GLY A 12 12.74 -3.87 22.86
CA GLY A 12 11.92 -3.58 21.69
C GLY A 12 11.81 -2.08 21.41
N VAL A 13 10.60 -1.63 21.08
CA VAL A 13 10.29 -0.21 20.83
C VAL A 13 9.04 0.16 21.60
N ARG A 14 9.07 1.32 22.28
CA ARG A 14 7.91 1.91 22.94
C ARG A 14 7.32 2.99 22.06
N TYR A 15 6.02 2.92 21.84
CA TYR A 15 5.22 3.93 21.18
C TYR A 15 4.32 4.61 22.22
N GLU A 16 4.26 5.92 22.21
CA GLU A 16 3.47 6.70 23.15
C GLU A 16 2.59 7.70 22.41
N PHE A 17 1.34 7.84 22.85
CA PHE A 17 0.43 8.85 22.36
C PHE A 17 -0.53 9.30 23.46
N THR A 18 -1.08 10.50 23.29
CA THR A 18 -2.14 11.01 24.17
C THR A 18 -3.45 11.04 23.38
N ALA A 19 -4.44 10.29 23.85
CA ALA A 19 -5.77 10.26 23.27
C ALA A 19 -6.44 11.64 23.37
N GLU A 20 -7.40 11.94 22.50
CA GLU A 20 -8.13 13.22 22.52
C GLU A 20 -8.86 13.45 23.86
N ALA A 21 -9.27 12.36 24.52
CA ALA A 21 -9.87 12.40 25.86
C ALA A 21 -8.86 12.68 27.00
N GLY A 22 -7.57 12.79 26.68
CA GLY A 22 -6.47 13.08 27.61
C GLY A 22 -5.76 11.85 28.19
N ASP A 23 -6.19 10.63 27.87
CA ASP A 23 -5.49 9.42 28.33
C ASP A 23 -4.12 9.27 27.66
N HIS A 24 -3.08 9.11 28.46
CA HIS A 24 -1.74 8.82 27.95
C HIS A 24 -1.52 7.31 27.89
N VAL A 25 -1.14 6.82 26.71
CA VAL A 25 -1.06 5.40 26.39
C VAL A 25 0.33 5.06 25.88
N GLY A 26 0.95 4.06 26.48
CA GLY A 26 2.19 3.45 26.02
C GLY A 26 1.95 2.07 25.44
N VAL A 27 2.60 1.76 24.32
CA VAL A 27 2.59 0.43 23.70
C VAL A 27 4.03 -0.01 23.47
N VAL A 28 4.47 -1.05 24.14
CA VAL A 28 5.79 -1.66 23.93
C VAL A 28 5.66 -2.84 22.99
N VAL A 29 6.25 -2.74 21.81
CA VAL A 29 6.40 -3.85 20.88
C VAL A 29 7.72 -4.54 21.19
N ARG A 30 7.65 -5.75 21.76
CA ARG A 30 8.81 -6.51 22.18
C ARG A 30 9.40 -7.32 21.04
N ARG A 31 10.68 -7.65 21.15
CA ARG A 31 11.41 -8.47 20.18
C ARG A 31 10.92 -9.92 20.10
N ASP A 32 10.31 -10.43 21.17
CA ASP A 32 9.72 -11.77 21.24
C ASP A 32 8.30 -11.84 20.63
N GLY A 33 7.83 -10.75 20.03
CA GLY A 33 6.49 -10.65 19.45
C GLY A 33 5.39 -10.39 20.48
N LYS A 34 5.69 -10.21 21.77
CA LYS A 34 4.68 -9.75 22.73
C LYS A 34 4.47 -8.24 22.63
N ARG A 35 3.29 -7.80 23.05
CA ARG A 35 2.94 -6.38 23.10
C ARG A 35 2.47 -6.04 24.51
N ASP A 36 3.06 -5.04 25.15
CA ASP A 36 2.61 -4.54 26.45
C ASP A 36 1.92 -3.18 26.26
N ILE A 37 0.68 -3.05 26.73
CA ILE A 37 -0.06 -1.79 26.73
C ILE A 37 -0.07 -1.24 28.15
N ALA A 38 0.38 0.00 28.34
CA ALA A 38 0.35 0.72 29.60
C ALA A 38 -0.61 1.91 29.49
N LEU A 39 -1.49 2.05 30.49
CA LEU A 39 -2.32 3.23 30.67
C LEU A 39 -1.72 4.08 31.79
N TYR A 40 -1.29 5.28 31.45
CA TYR A 40 -0.74 6.22 32.41
C TYR A 40 -1.85 7.08 33.03
N ASP A 41 -1.58 7.64 34.20
CA ASP A 41 -2.46 8.59 34.83
C ASP A 41 -2.49 9.90 34.03
N ARG A 42 -3.65 10.56 34.02
CA ARG A 42 -3.83 11.83 33.28
C ARG A 42 -3.17 13.00 33.99
N GLU A 43 -3.09 12.94 35.33
CA GLU A 43 -2.54 13.98 36.18
C GLU A 43 -1.07 13.72 36.52
N ASP A 44 -0.63 12.45 36.43
CA ASP A 44 0.76 12.03 36.63
C ASP A 44 1.23 11.05 35.52
N PRO A 45 1.89 11.56 34.46
CA PRO A 45 2.37 10.74 33.34
C PRO A 45 3.38 9.65 33.73
N ASP A 46 4.03 9.76 34.90
CA ASP A 46 4.97 8.75 35.39
C ASP A 46 4.26 7.63 36.18
N ALA A 47 2.98 7.82 36.55
CA ALA A 47 2.19 6.83 37.24
C ALA A 47 1.44 5.91 36.26
N CYS A 48 1.77 4.62 36.27
CA CYS A 48 1.03 3.62 35.50
C CYS A 48 -0.21 3.13 36.27
N ARG A 49 -1.39 3.29 35.69
CA ARG A 49 -2.68 2.82 36.25
C ARG A 49 -2.93 1.34 35.98
N GLY A 50 -2.34 0.80 34.93
CA GLY A 50 -2.49 -0.61 34.57
C GLY A 50 -1.71 -0.99 33.33
N THR A 51 -1.31 -2.25 33.28
CA THR A 51 -0.60 -2.85 32.16
C THR A 51 -1.32 -4.10 31.68
N LEU A 52 -1.36 -4.29 30.36
CA LEU A 52 -1.89 -5.47 29.70
C LEU A 52 -0.79 -6.06 28.81
N GLU A 53 -0.33 -7.27 29.13
CA GLU A 53 0.52 -8.06 28.23
C GLU A 53 -0.37 -8.82 27.24
N LEU A 54 -0.06 -8.70 25.95
CA LEU A 54 -0.71 -9.39 24.87
C LEU A 54 0.28 -10.31 24.15
N SER A 55 -0.16 -11.53 23.89
CA SER A 55 0.50 -12.39 22.92
C SER A 55 0.37 -11.80 21.52
N GLU A 56 1.16 -12.31 20.57
CA GLU A 56 1.04 -11.92 19.17
C GLU A 56 -0.38 -12.13 18.62
N GLY A 57 -0.98 -13.28 18.92
CA GLY A 57 -2.34 -13.59 18.49
C GLY A 57 -3.39 -12.67 19.11
N ASP A 58 -3.25 -12.34 20.40
CA ASP A 58 -4.22 -11.48 21.09
C ASP A 58 -4.10 -10.02 20.65
N ALA A 59 -2.88 -9.55 20.40
CA ALA A 59 -2.65 -8.25 19.79
C ALA A 59 -3.28 -8.17 18.39
N GLY A 60 -3.18 -9.24 17.59
CA GLY A 60 -3.85 -9.34 16.29
C GLY A 60 -5.37 -9.22 16.40
N LYS A 61 -6.01 -10.01 17.29
CA LYS A 61 -7.46 -9.92 17.54
C LYS A 61 -7.89 -8.54 18.03
N LEU A 62 -7.12 -7.94 18.94
CA LEU A 62 -7.40 -6.59 19.43
C LEU A 62 -7.31 -5.56 18.30
N ALA A 63 -6.30 -5.67 17.43
CA ALA A 63 -6.16 -4.80 16.27
C ALA A 63 -7.32 -4.96 15.28
N GLU A 64 -7.83 -6.18 15.06
CA GLU A 64 -9.03 -6.41 14.24
C GLU A 64 -10.27 -5.74 14.84
N LEU A 65 -10.46 -5.87 16.16
CA LEU A 65 -11.60 -5.26 16.86
C LEU A 65 -11.52 -3.73 16.89
N LEU A 66 -10.34 -3.18 17.16
CA LEU A 66 -10.11 -1.72 17.21
C LEU A 66 -10.05 -1.10 15.81
N GLY A 67 -9.60 -1.86 14.81
CA GLY A 67 -9.52 -1.41 13.43
C GLY A 67 -10.88 -1.18 12.80
N GLY A 68 -11.93 -1.88 13.25
CA GLY A 68 -13.24 -1.83 12.60
C GLY A 68 -13.14 -2.07 11.08
N THR A 69 -14.17 -1.74 10.32
CA THR A 69 -14.16 -1.83 8.84
C THR A 69 -13.23 -0.81 8.15
N ASN A 70 -12.07 -0.45 8.73
CA ASN A 70 -11.11 0.48 8.15
C ASN A 70 -9.80 -0.21 7.70
N ILE A 71 -9.96 -1.26 6.87
CA ILE A 71 -8.89 -1.73 5.97
C ILE A 71 -8.46 -0.62 5.00
N THR A 72 -9.27 0.43 4.83
CA THR A 72 -9.03 1.58 3.94
C THR A 72 -7.93 2.52 4.41
N ALA A 73 -7.68 2.70 5.71
CA ALA A 73 -6.75 3.73 6.19
C ALA A 73 -5.26 3.35 6.06
N ARG A 74 -4.91 2.04 6.04
CA ARG A 74 -3.51 1.60 5.90
C ARG A 74 -3.02 1.45 4.45
N LEU A 75 -3.93 1.54 3.48
CA LEU A 75 -3.58 1.58 2.06
C LEU A 75 -3.24 3.00 1.59
N GLU A 76 -3.62 4.04 2.33
CA GLU A 76 -3.36 5.43 1.95
C GLU A 76 -1.90 5.84 2.19
N ASP A 77 -1.21 5.34 3.21
CA ASP A 77 0.20 5.68 3.48
C ASP A 77 1.21 4.97 2.56
N LEU A 78 0.81 3.88 1.91
CA LEU A 78 1.62 3.23 0.85
C LEU A 78 1.33 3.81 -0.54
N ARG A 79 0.24 4.57 -0.70
CA ARG A 79 -0.05 5.29 -1.92
C ARG A 79 0.53 6.68 -1.79
N HIS A 80 1.70 6.88 -2.38
CA HIS A 80 2.07 8.18 -2.93
C HIS A 80 0.96 8.61 -3.92
N SER A 81 -0.13 9.15 -3.40
CA SER A 81 -1.18 9.81 -4.17
C SER A 81 -0.62 11.16 -4.55
N ILE A 82 0.26 11.16 -5.55
CA ILE A 82 0.51 12.37 -6.31
C ILE A 82 -0.84 12.71 -6.93
N VAL A 83 -1.46 13.81 -6.48
CA VAL A 83 -2.71 14.31 -7.05
C VAL A 83 -2.52 14.40 -8.57
N GLY A 84 -3.35 13.66 -9.32
CA GLY A 84 -3.26 13.59 -10.79
C GLY A 84 -2.42 12.43 -11.35
N LEU A 85 -2.00 11.46 -10.53
CA LEU A 85 -1.39 10.20 -10.99
C LEU A 85 -2.35 9.02 -10.81
N ALA A 86 -2.73 8.42 -11.93
CA ALA A 86 -3.51 7.20 -12.07
C ALA A 86 -2.61 6.01 -12.43
N ILE A 87 -2.95 4.85 -11.90
CA ILE A 87 -2.29 3.57 -12.19
C ILE A 87 -3.37 2.53 -12.43
N GLU A 88 -3.29 1.82 -13.56
CA GLU A 88 -4.28 0.81 -13.93
C GLU A 88 -3.63 -0.46 -14.48
N TRP A 89 -4.27 -1.60 -14.22
CA TRP A 89 -3.93 -2.90 -14.76
C TRP A 89 -4.90 -3.25 -15.90
N VAL A 90 -4.42 -3.22 -17.13
CA VAL A 90 -5.23 -3.47 -18.32
C VAL A 90 -4.96 -4.89 -18.82
N THR A 91 -5.99 -5.74 -18.83
CA THR A 91 -5.87 -7.09 -19.40
C THR A 91 -6.06 -7.05 -20.91
N MET A 92 -5.08 -7.56 -21.66
CA MET A 92 -5.13 -7.65 -23.12
C MET A 92 -6.25 -8.60 -23.55
N PRO A 93 -7.06 -8.22 -24.55
CA PRO A 93 -8.17 -9.04 -25.03
C PRO A 93 -7.67 -10.32 -25.71
N ALA A 94 -8.59 -11.25 -26.00
CA ALA A 94 -8.26 -12.46 -26.76
C ALA A 94 -7.79 -12.16 -28.21
N ALA A 95 -8.28 -11.06 -28.78
CA ALA A 95 -7.87 -10.53 -30.09
C ALA A 95 -8.24 -9.05 -30.19
N GLY A 96 -7.54 -8.30 -31.06
CA GLY A 96 -7.76 -6.86 -31.23
C GLY A 96 -6.71 -6.00 -30.52
N GLY A 97 -6.90 -4.67 -30.58
CA GLY A 97 -5.99 -3.69 -29.95
C GLY A 97 -4.53 -3.86 -30.35
N LEU A 98 -3.68 -4.09 -29.34
CA LEU A 98 -2.24 -4.34 -29.51
C LEU A 98 -1.82 -5.81 -29.34
N VAL A 99 -2.75 -6.76 -29.32
CA VAL A 99 -2.41 -8.19 -29.30
C VAL A 99 -1.59 -8.55 -30.54
N ASN A 100 -0.47 -9.26 -30.35
CA ASN A 100 0.54 -9.59 -31.35
C ASN A 100 1.24 -8.38 -31.99
N ARG A 101 1.17 -7.21 -31.35
CA ARG A 101 1.86 -5.99 -31.78
C ARG A 101 2.84 -5.53 -30.71
N THR A 102 3.82 -4.76 -31.13
CA THR A 102 4.85 -4.22 -30.24
C THR A 102 4.37 -2.99 -29.48
N LEU A 103 4.98 -2.73 -28.32
CA LEU A 103 4.80 -1.48 -27.58
C LEU A 103 5.08 -0.24 -28.45
N ALA A 104 6.12 -0.29 -29.28
CA ALA A 104 6.48 0.77 -30.21
C ALA A 104 5.37 1.08 -31.24
N GLU A 105 4.69 0.06 -31.76
CA GLU A 105 3.57 0.23 -32.69
C GLU A 105 2.35 0.88 -32.04
N GLY A 106 2.13 0.62 -30.76
CA GLY A 106 1.07 1.23 -29.97
C GLY A 106 1.25 2.72 -29.72
N LYS A 107 2.50 3.21 -29.74
CA LYS A 107 2.85 4.63 -29.49
C LYS A 107 2.16 5.21 -28.24
N ILE A 108 1.94 4.38 -27.22
CA ILE A 108 1.12 4.70 -26.04
C ILE A 108 1.56 6.03 -25.42
N ARG A 109 2.86 6.17 -25.10
CA ARG A 109 3.42 7.39 -24.51
C ARG A 109 3.23 8.62 -25.37
N THR A 110 3.43 8.49 -26.68
CA THR A 110 3.31 9.61 -27.62
C THR A 110 1.87 10.05 -27.83
N LEU A 111 0.92 9.11 -27.88
CA LEU A 111 -0.48 9.40 -28.17
C LEU A 111 -1.30 9.79 -26.93
N THR A 112 -0.91 9.30 -25.76
CA THR A 112 -1.75 9.41 -24.56
C THR A 112 -1.08 10.15 -23.40
N SER A 113 0.25 10.28 -23.42
CA SER A 113 1.09 10.65 -22.28
C SER A 113 1.13 9.63 -21.14
N ALA A 114 0.48 8.47 -21.24
CA ALA A 114 0.66 7.37 -20.29
C ALA A 114 1.93 6.56 -20.59
N SER A 115 2.48 5.88 -19.59
CA SER A 115 3.61 4.98 -19.75
C SER A 115 3.22 3.56 -19.37
N VAL A 116 3.67 2.60 -20.16
CA VAL A 116 3.64 1.18 -19.77
C VAL A 116 4.88 0.91 -18.91
N VAL A 117 4.70 0.30 -17.75
CA VAL A 117 5.78 0.12 -16.76
C VAL A 117 6.18 -1.36 -16.63
N ALA A 118 5.20 -2.26 -16.66
CA ALA A 118 5.41 -3.70 -16.52
C ALA A 118 4.27 -4.48 -17.19
N VAL A 119 4.54 -5.74 -17.53
CA VAL A 119 3.54 -6.69 -18.01
C VAL A 119 3.62 -7.94 -17.15
N ILE A 120 2.46 -8.49 -16.80
CA ILE A 120 2.33 -9.80 -16.16
C ILE A 120 1.83 -10.78 -17.20
N ARG A 121 2.57 -11.87 -17.40
CA ARG A 121 2.20 -12.99 -18.27
C ARG A 121 2.12 -14.27 -17.44
N GLY A 122 0.91 -14.78 -17.24
CA GLY A 122 0.67 -15.83 -16.25
C GLY A 122 1.11 -15.36 -14.86
N ASP A 123 2.04 -16.08 -14.23
CA ASP A 123 2.57 -15.75 -12.90
C ASP A 123 3.92 -15.01 -12.95
N GLN A 124 4.37 -14.57 -14.13
CA GLN A 124 5.67 -13.90 -14.30
C GLN A 124 5.49 -12.40 -14.58
N GLY A 125 6.12 -11.57 -13.75
CA GLY A 125 6.22 -10.12 -13.97
C GLY A 125 7.44 -9.75 -14.82
N ILE A 126 7.23 -8.95 -15.85
CA ILE A 126 8.23 -8.50 -16.82
C ILE A 126 8.36 -6.97 -16.68
N PRO A 127 9.27 -6.48 -15.81
CA PRO A 127 9.55 -5.04 -15.67
C PRO A 127 10.46 -4.55 -16.79
N GLY A 128 10.54 -3.23 -16.99
CA GLY A 128 11.53 -2.62 -17.89
C GLY A 128 11.32 -3.00 -19.35
N ILE A 129 10.07 -2.92 -19.79
CA ILE A 129 9.66 -3.37 -21.12
C ILE A 129 10.31 -2.53 -22.21
N GLU A 130 11.02 -3.19 -23.13
CA GLU A 130 11.60 -2.55 -24.31
C GLU A 130 10.52 -2.21 -25.35
N PRO A 131 10.73 -1.19 -26.22
CA PRO A 131 9.77 -0.86 -27.28
C PRO A 131 9.47 -2.00 -28.25
N SER A 132 10.38 -2.98 -28.36
CA SER A 132 10.23 -4.19 -29.19
C SER A 132 9.38 -5.30 -28.54
N PHE A 133 8.95 -5.15 -27.28
CA PHE A 133 8.13 -6.14 -26.61
C PHE A 133 6.78 -6.32 -27.30
N VAL A 134 6.41 -7.58 -27.54
CA VAL A 134 5.17 -7.97 -28.20
C VAL A 134 4.15 -8.43 -27.15
N PHE A 135 2.97 -7.80 -27.17
CA PHE A 135 1.87 -8.19 -26.29
C PHE A 135 1.18 -9.47 -26.77
N GLU A 136 0.78 -10.30 -25.82
CA GLU A 136 0.01 -11.52 -26.05
C GLU A 136 -1.39 -11.41 -25.43
N ALA A 137 -2.32 -12.23 -25.93
CA ALA A 137 -3.65 -12.32 -25.35
C ALA A 137 -3.58 -12.77 -23.89
N GLY A 138 -4.30 -12.08 -23.00
CA GLY A 138 -4.28 -12.37 -21.57
C GLY A 138 -3.12 -11.76 -20.78
N ASP A 139 -2.17 -11.08 -21.44
CA ASP A 139 -1.19 -10.25 -20.73
C ASP A 139 -1.90 -9.19 -19.88
N THR A 140 -1.44 -8.95 -18.66
CA THR A 140 -1.91 -7.82 -17.84
C THR A 140 -0.86 -6.72 -17.84
N VAL A 141 -1.21 -5.57 -18.41
CA VAL A 141 -0.32 -4.44 -18.67
C VAL A 141 -0.52 -3.37 -17.59
N LEU A 142 0.56 -3.00 -16.89
CA LEU A 142 0.56 -1.90 -15.93
C LEU A 142 0.80 -0.56 -16.64
N VAL A 143 -0.18 0.33 -16.57
CA VAL A 143 -0.16 1.65 -17.19
C VAL A 143 -0.20 2.73 -16.11
N MET A 144 0.58 3.79 -16.30
CA MET A 144 0.67 4.93 -15.37
C MET A 144 0.60 6.26 -16.13
N GLY A 145 -0.16 7.23 -15.61
CA GLY A 145 -0.34 8.55 -16.23
C GLY A 145 -1.33 9.41 -15.45
N SER A 146 -1.92 10.44 -16.07
CA SER A 146 -3.17 11.04 -15.55
C SER A 146 -4.36 10.12 -15.85
N ASP A 147 -5.51 10.33 -15.20
CA ASP A 147 -6.73 9.52 -15.44
C ASP A 147 -7.06 9.44 -16.95
N GLU A 148 -7.15 10.60 -17.62
CA GLU A 148 -7.45 10.68 -19.05
C GLU A 148 -6.37 9.99 -19.93
N ALA A 149 -5.10 10.04 -19.51
CA ALA A 149 -4.02 9.39 -20.24
C ALA A 149 -4.13 7.87 -20.15
N VAL A 150 -4.43 7.36 -18.96
CA VAL A 150 -4.60 5.93 -18.69
C VAL A 150 -5.82 5.39 -19.45
N ASP A 151 -6.96 6.07 -19.41
CA ASP A 151 -8.17 5.68 -20.14
C ASP A 151 -7.91 5.53 -21.64
N ARG A 152 -7.24 6.52 -22.25
CA ARG A 152 -6.88 6.47 -23.68
C ARG A 152 -5.91 5.34 -23.99
N ALA A 153 -4.96 5.09 -23.09
CA ALA A 153 -3.99 4.01 -23.26
C ALA A 153 -4.66 2.63 -23.18
N ALA A 154 -5.57 2.45 -22.24
CA ALA A 154 -6.38 1.25 -22.13
C ALA A 154 -7.16 0.99 -23.43
N HIS A 155 -7.78 2.01 -24.00
CA HIS A 155 -8.50 1.90 -25.27
C HIS A 155 -7.58 1.46 -26.42
N ILE A 156 -6.37 2.02 -26.54
CA ILE A 156 -5.41 1.58 -27.58
C ILE A 156 -4.96 0.13 -27.35
N LEU A 157 -4.71 -0.26 -26.10
CA LEU A 157 -4.26 -1.61 -25.74
C LEU A 157 -5.33 -2.66 -26.08
N THR A 158 -6.60 -2.38 -25.80
CA THR A 158 -7.69 -3.34 -25.98
C THR A 158 -8.40 -3.25 -27.33
N GLY A 159 -8.29 -2.12 -28.04
CA GLY A 159 -8.97 -1.90 -29.32
C GLY A 159 -10.41 -1.41 -29.15
#